data_AF-A0A531JDR6-F1
#
_entry.id   AF-A0A531JDR6-F1
#
_cell.length_a   1.000
_cell.length_b   1.000
_cell.length_c   1.000
_cell.angle_alpha   90.00
_cell.angle_beta   90.00
_cell.angle_gamma   90.00
#
_symmetry.space_group_name_H-M   'P 1'
#
loop_
_entity.id
_entity.type
_entity.pdbx_description
1 polymer ?
#
loop_
_entity_poly.entity_id
_entity_poly.type
_entity_poly.pdbx_seq_one_letter_code
_entity_poly.pdbx_strand_id
1 'polypeptide(L)'
;DSVKPGDVTGRLTASAADLFGLARDVAVVAGTTDGCASFLATGAAAVGDGVTALGSSLTIKILSDRPIAAPQFGIYSHRLADAYLAGGASNSGGKVLAQHF
;
A
#
# COMPACT_ATOMS: atom_id res chain seq x y z
N ASP A 1 -14.94 14.58 -2.49
CA ASP A 1 -14.76 13.95 -1.18
C ASP A 1 -13.85 12.74 -1.26
N SER A 2 -13.07 12.46 -0.22
CA SER A 2 -12.22 11.26 -0.11
C SER A 2 -12.95 10.12 0.63
N VAL A 3 -12.78 8.89 0.17
CA VAL A 3 -13.29 7.66 0.81
C VAL A 3 -12.15 6.79 1.34
N LYS A 4 -12.41 5.86 2.27
CA LYS A 4 -11.36 4.97 2.80
C LYS A 4 -11.06 3.86 1.79
N PRO A 5 -9.80 3.41 1.68
CA PRO A 5 -9.48 2.19 0.96
C PRO A 5 -10.33 1.02 1.45
N GLY A 6 -10.92 0.26 0.53
CA GLY A 6 -11.84 -0.83 0.86
C GLY A 6 -13.33 -0.44 0.94
N ASP A 7 -13.67 0.85 0.93
CA ASP A 7 -15.08 1.29 0.89
C ASP A 7 -15.69 0.99 -0.49
N VAL A 8 -16.93 0.49 -0.53
CA VAL A 8 -17.69 0.36 -1.78
C VAL A 8 -18.06 1.76 -2.28
N THR A 9 -17.58 2.13 -3.46
CA THR A 9 -17.83 3.43 -4.09
C THR A 9 -18.98 3.38 -5.11
N GLY A 10 -19.40 2.19 -5.50
CA GLY A 10 -20.49 1.99 -6.43
C GLY A 10 -20.55 0.56 -6.96
N ARG A 11 -21.19 0.40 -8.11
CA ARG A 11 -21.26 -0.85 -8.87
C ARG A 11 -20.76 -0.60 -10.28
N LEU A 12 -20.42 -1.68 -11.00
CA LEU A 12 -20.05 -1.58 -12.40
C LEU A 12 -21.13 -0.85 -13.21
N THR A 13 -20.70 -0.05 -14.17
CA THR A 13 -21.61 0.50 -15.17
C THR A 13 -22.14 -0.64 -16.04
N ALA A 14 -23.34 -0.47 -16.60
CA ALA A 14 -23.91 -1.43 -17.55
C ALA A 14 -22.95 -1.70 -18.72
N SER A 15 -22.31 -0.66 -19.26
CA SER A 15 -21.36 -0.79 -20.35
C SER A 15 -20.11 -1.61 -19.98
N ALA A 16 -19.55 -1.42 -18.78
CA ALA A 16 -18.41 -2.20 -18.32
C ALA A 16 -18.80 -3.66 -18.02
N ALA A 17 -19.96 -3.86 -17.40
CA ALA A 17 -20.50 -5.20 -17.13
C ALA A 17 -20.69 -5.99 -18.43
N ASP A 18 -21.34 -5.39 -19.44
CA ASP A 18 -21.59 -6.02 -20.74
C ASP A 18 -20.27 -6.27 -21.51
N LEU A 19 -19.31 -5.33 -21.46
CA LEU A 19 -18.00 -5.47 -22.11
C LEU A 19 -17.17 -6.63 -21.57
N PHE A 20 -17.17 -6.81 -20.25
CA PHE A 20 -16.35 -7.84 -19.58
C PHE A 20 -17.13 -9.12 -19.24
N GLY A 21 -18.42 -9.19 -19.57
CA GLY A 21 -19.27 -10.35 -19.23
C GLY A 21 -19.47 -10.55 -17.73
N LEU A 22 -19.45 -9.46 -16.94
CA LEU A 22 -19.57 -9.49 -15.49
C LEU A 22 -21.01 -9.15 -15.05
N ALA A 23 -21.39 -9.60 -13.85
CA ALA A 23 -22.68 -9.24 -13.28
C ALA A 23 -22.75 -7.73 -13.00
N ARG A 24 -23.91 -7.13 -13.26
CA ARG A 24 -24.13 -5.68 -13.08
C ARG A 24 -24.09 -5.23 -11.62
N ASP A 25 -24.21 -6.18 -10.70
CA ASP A 25 -24.20 -5.93 -9.27
C ASP A 25 -22.79 -6.00 -8.65
N VAL A 26 -21.75 -6.28 -9.46
CA VAL A 26 -20.34 -6.27 -9.01
C VAL A 26 -19.98 -4.91 -8.42
N ALA A 27 -19.45 -4.95 -7.19
CA ALA A 27 -19.02 -3.76 -6.46
C ALA A 27 -17.74 -3.17 -7.07
N VAL A 28 -17.68 -1.84 -7.11
CA VAL A 28 -16.45 -1.07 -7.31
C VAL A 28 -16.01 -0.57 -5.95
N VAL A 29 -14.75 -0.83 -5.61
CA VAL A 29 -14.18 -0.57 -4.28
C VAL A 29 -13.07 0.46 -4.39
N ALA A 30 -13.00 1.36 -3.42
CA ALA A 30 -11.94 2.34 -3.30
C ALA A 30 -10.58 1.64 -3.22
N GLY A 31 -9.68 2.01 -4.13
CA GLY A 31 -8.33 1.47 -4.18
C GLY A 31 -7.42 1.98 -3.07
N THR A 32 -6.15 1.63 -3.19
CA THR A 32 -5.06 2.14 -2.34
C THR A 32 -3.81 2.35 -3.21
N THR A 33 -2.73 2.87 -2.64
CA THR A 33 -1.45 2.98 -3.36
C THR A 33 -0.79 1.61 -3.52
N ASP A 34 0.01 1.44 -4.57
CA ASP A 34 0.82 0.24 -4.82
C ASP A 34 1.69 -0.17 -3.60
N GLY A 35 2.25 0.83 -2.90
CA GLY A 35 3.00 0.64 -1.69
C GLY A 35 2.18 0.09 -0.53
N CYS A 36 0.92 0.51 -0.36
CA CYS A 36 0.04 -0.04 0.67
C CYS A 36 -0.48 -1.43 0.26
N ALA A 37 -0.83 -1.62 -1.01
CA ALA A 37 -1.28 -2.91 -1.54
C ALA A 37 -0.21 -4.00 -1.39
N SER A 38 1.06 -3.68 -1.69
CA SER A 38 2.17 -4.62 -1.51
C SER A 38 2.43 -4.98 -0.04
N PHE A 39 2.26 -4.04 0.89
CA PHE A 39 2.32 -4.34 2.33
C PHE A 39 1.17 -5.28 2.73
N LEU A 40 -0.07 -4.97 2.34
CA LEU A 40 -1.25 -5.81 2.62
C LEU A 40 -1.07 -7.24 2.09
N ALA A 41 -0.47 -7.39 0.91
CA ALA A 41 -0.22 -8.70 0.30
C ALA A 41 0.72 -9.61 1.10
N THR A 42 1.50 -9.05 2.04
CA THR A 42 2.38 -9.85 2.91
C THR A 42 1.63 -10.58 4.02
N GLY A 43 0.39 -10.17 4.33
CA GLY A 43 -0.37 -10.66 5.47
C GLY A 43 0.01 -10.03 6.82
N ALA A 44 1.00 -9.12 6.87
CA ALA A 44 1.29 -8.31 8.05
C ALA A 44 0.07 -7.47 8.46
N ALA A 45 -0.36 -7.58 9.71
CA ALA A 45 -1.64 -7.04 10.16
C ALA A 45 -1.65 -6.56 11.62
N ALA A 46 -0.67 -6.94 12.43
CA ALA A 46 -0.55 -6.49 13.81
C ALA A 46 0.29 -5.21 13.91
N VAL A 47 -0.05 -4.34 14.86
CA VAL A 47 0.79 -3.18 15.19
C VAL A 47 2.17 -3.69 15.62
N GLY A 48 3.22 -3.11 15.03
CA GLY A 48 4.59 -3.56 15.18
C GLY A 48 5.08 -4.49 14.07
N ASP A 49 4.19 -5.08 13.28
CA ASP A 49 4.61 -5.87 12.11
C ASP A 49 5.36 -4.98 11.12
N GLY A 50 6.52 -5.48 10.69
CA GLY A 50 7.41 -4.80 9.77
C GLY A 50 7.61 -5.61 8.49
N VAL A 51 7.62 -4.93 7.35
CA VAL A 51 7.94 -5.50 6.04
C VAL A 51 9.11 -4.73 5.46
N THR A 52 10.14 -5.48 5.04
CA THR A 52 11.29 -4.95 4.32
C THR A 52 11.25 -5.43 2.88
N ALA A 53 11.22 -4.50 1.92
CA ALA A 53 11.37 -4.81 0.51
C ALA A 53 12.84 -4.67 0.11
N LEU A 54 13.48 -5.80 -0.21
CA LEU A 54 14.85 -5.88 -0.72
C LEU A 54 14.85 -5.78 -2.26
N GLY A 55 14.51 -4.59 -2.77
CA GLY A 55 14.50 -4.30 -4.21
C GLY A 55 15.79 -3.67 -4.71
N SER A 56 15.70 -2.94 -5.83
CA SER A 56 16.81 -2.08 -6.30
C SER A 56 17.24 -1.08 -5.23
N SER A 57 16.26 -0.54 -4.50
CA SER A 57 16.42 0.19 -3.24
C SER A 57 15.86 -0.62 -2.07
N LEU A 58 16.33 -0.31 -0.86
CA LEU A 58 15.83 -0.87 0.39
C LEU A 58 14.67 0.00 0.92
N THR A 59 13.51 -0.60 1.16
CA THR A 59 12.37 0.09 1.79
C THR A 59 11.90 -0.67 3.02
N ILE A 60 11.59 0.04 4.09
CA ILE A 60 11.03 -0.52 5.33
C ILE A 60 9.67 0.12 5.57
N LYS A 61 8.70 -0.70 5.97
CA LYS A 61 7.37 -0.27 6.39
C LYS A 61 6.97 -0.97 7.68
N ILE A 62 6.36 -0.24 8.61
CA ILE A 62 5.92 -0.76 9.90
C ILE A 62 4.48 -0.31 10.14
N LEU A 63 3.62 -1.24 10.54
CA LEU A 63 2.26 -0.92 10.96
C LEU A 63 2.29 -0.34 12.39
N SER A 64 1.67 0.81 12.58
CA SER A 64 1.69 1.59 13.81
C SER A 64 0.27 1.97 14.24
N ASP A 65 0.03 2.04 15.54
CA ASP A 65 -1.22 2.51 16.13
C ASP A 65 -1.39 4.03 16.08
N ARG A 66 -0.29 4.75 15.83
CA ARG A 66 -0.21 6.21 15.75
C ARG A 66 0.58 6.66 14.52
N PRO A 67 0.36 7.87 13.99
CA PRO A 67 1.15 8.36 12.88
C PRO A 67 2.60 8.60 13.31
N ILE A 68 3.54 8.22 12.44
CA ILE A 68 4.96 8.52 12.57
C ILE A 68 5.37 9.39 11.37
N ALA A 69 5.92 10.56 11.67
CA ALA A 69 6.43 11.49 10.67
C ALA A 69 7.76 12.07 11.14
N ALA A 70 8.78 11.97 10.29
CA ALA A 70 10.07 12.61 10.50
C ALA A 70 10.60 13.07 9.12
N PRO A 71 10.13 14.24 8.63
CA PRO A 71 10.41 14.71 7.27
C PRO A 71 11.91 14.84 6.96
N GLN A 72 12.73 15.16 7.96
CA GLN A 72 14.18 15.24 7.84
C GLN A 72 14.84 13.90 7.46
N PHE A 73 14.14 12.78 7.66
CA PHE A 73 14.57 11.43 7.26
C PHE A 73 13.71 10.87 6.12
N GLY A 74 12.80 11.67 5.55
CA GLY A 74 11.84 11.20 4.54
C GLY A 74 10.83 10.18 5.08
N ILE A 75 10.61 10.13 6.40
CA ILE A 75 9.66 9.19 7.02
C ILE A 75 8.28 9.84 7.09
N TYR A 76 7.28 9.13 6.59
CA TYR A 76 5.89 9.54 6.61
C TYR A 76 4.97 8.32 6.83
N SER A 77 3.69 8.58 7.13
CA SER A 77 2.70 7.55 7.37
C SER A 77 1.53 7.65 6.40
N HIS A 78 1.10 6.51 5.84
CA HIS A 78 -0.20 6.38 5.19
C HIS A 78 -1.25 5.85 6.18
N ARG A 79 -2.48 6.36 6.12
CA ARG A 79 -3.59 5.75 6.86
C ARG A 79 -3.97 4.43 6.17
N LEU A 80 -4.03 3.35 6.93
CA LEU A 80 -4.42 2.02 6.46
C LEU A 80 -5.47 1.45 7.41
N ALA A 81 -6.74 1.49 7.00
CA ALA A 81 -7.89 1.27 7.87
C ALA A 81 -7.80 2.13 9.16
N ASP A 82 -7.72 1.50 10.32
CA ASP A 82 -7.63 2.17 11.62
C ASP A 82 -6.19 2.37 12.12
N ALA A 83 -5.20 1.90 11.36
CA ALA A 83 -3.78 1.99 11.67
C ALA A 83 -3.03 2.95 10.73
N TYR A 84 -1.72 3.08 10.95
CA TYR A 84 -0.82 3.90 10.17
C TYR A 84 0.34 3.06 9.64
N LEU A 85 0.56 3.08 8.34
CA LEU A 85 1.72 2.44 7.72
C LEU A 85 2.85 3.47 7.59
N ALA A 86 3.76 3.46 8.55
CA ALA A 86 4.95 4.30 8.54
C ALA A 86 6.03 3.67 7.68
N GLY A 87 6.76 4.46 6.89
CA GLY A 87 7.84 3.91 6.07
C GLY A 87 8.88 4.93 5.65
N GLY A 88 9.99 4.40 5.15
CA GLY A 88 11.11 5.14 4.60
C GLY A 88 11.93 4.27 3.65
N ALA A 89 12.71 4.91 2.79
CA ALA A 89 13.54 4.24 1.79
C ALA A 89 15.00 4.69 1.90
N SER A 90 15.92 3.74 1.69
CA SER A 90 17.35 3.97 1.56
C SER A 90 17.76 3.81 0.10
N ASN A 91 18.72 4.61 -0.35
CA ASN A 91 19.30 4.51 -1.69
C ASN A 91 20.21 3.28 -1.86
N SER A 92 20.58 2.61 -0.76
CA SER A 92 21.22 1.29 -0.81
C SER A 92 20.22 0.22 -1.27
N GLY A 93 20.72 -0.94 -1.71
CA GLY A 93 19.87 -2.07 -2.11
C GLY A 93 20.50 -2.90 -3.22
N GLY A 94 19.65 -3.66 -3.91
CA GLY A 94 20.06 -4.57 -4.98
C GLY A 94 20.78 -3.88 -6.14
N LYS A 95 20.53 -2.59 -6.39
CA LYS A 95 21.24 -1.87 -7.47
C LYS A 95 22.73 -1.73 -7.18
N VAL A 96 23.10 -1.49 -5.93
CA VAL A 96 24.52 -1.43 -5.52
C VAL A 96 25.10 -2.84 -5.51
N LEU A 97 24.37 -3.83 -4.99
CA LEU A 97 24.83 -5.22 -4.97
C LEU A 97 25.16 -5.74 -6.38
N ALA A 98 24.28 -5.52 -7.35
CA ALA A 98 24.46 -5.94 -8.75
C ALA A 98 25.62 -5.26 -9.48
N GLN A 99 26.22 -4.20 -8.92
CA GLN A 99 27.43 -3.58 -9.46
C GLN A 99 28.72 -4.24 -8.97
N HIS A 100 28.64 -5.03 -7.89
CA HIS A 100 29.80 -5.58 -7.18
C HIS A 100 29.85 -7.12 -7.15
N PHE A 101 28.73 -7.80 -7.45
CA PHE A 101 28.59 -9.26 -7.49
C PHE A 101 27.86 -9.68 -8.76
#